data_AF-A0A3M1QI78-F1
#
_entry.id   AF-A0A3M1QI78-F1
#
_cell.length_a   1.000
_cell.length_b   1.000
_cell.length_c   1.000
_cell.angle_alpha   90.00
_cell.angle_beta   90.00
_cell.angle_gamma   90.00
#
_symmetry.space_group_name_H-M   'P 1'
#
loop_
_entity.id
_entity.type
_entity.pdbx_description
1 polymer ?
#
loop_
_entity_poly.entity_id
_entity_poly.type
_entity_poly.pdbx_seq_one_letter_code
_entity_poly.pdbx_strand_id
1 'polypeptide(L)'
;MAQRVVVSVEQFTSFRNFTWCPLGSLHRRLRPFDTNMAFQRAVEYLMENDAVNVGEYENPQSDFTTKGISINHESALIRTILDDRDAFIYLLLYLYENNQIISEDSLRAMDSEGRWDITLWLSIMETENVINPVPGRANQYSLFRTHHTVKLVADRREEKSE
;
A
#
# COMPACT_ATOMS: atom_id res chain seq x y z
N MET A 1 9.50 -4.62 -3.92
CA MET A 1 9.46 -4.80 -2.46
C MET A 1 9.35 -3.47 -1.73
N ALA A 2 10.16 -2.45 -2.05
CA ALA A 2 10.08 -1.12 -1.42
C ALA A 2 8.65 -0.53 -1.38
N GLN A 3 7.91 -0.58 -2.51
CA GLN A 3 6.51 -0.12 -2.54
C GLN A 3 5.61 -0.87 -1.53
N ARG A 4 5.78 -2.21 -1.42
CA ARG A 4 5.05 -3.01 -0.43
C ARG A 4 5.36 -2.54 0.98
N VAL A 5 6.64 -2.35 1.32
CA VAL A 5 7.05 -1.86 2.64
C VAL A 5 6.39 -0.52 2.93
N VAL A 6 6.52 0.47 2.04
CA VAL A 6 5.98 1.81 2.25
C VAL A 6 4.46 1.79 2.41
N VAL A 7 3.74 1.16 1.48
CA VAL A 7 2.27 1.08 1.54
C VAL A 7 1.81 0.32 2.78
N SER A 8 2.46 -0.79 3.13
CA SER A 8 2.15 -1.57 4.32
C SER A 8 2.40 -0.82 5.63
N VAL A 9 3.49 -0.04 5.73
CA VAL A 9 3.79 0.78 6.91
C VAL A 9 2.74 1.86 7.02
N GLU A 10 2.49 2.59 5.93
CA GLU A 10 1.51 3.67 5.90
C GLU A 10 0.11 3.18 6.25
N GLN A 11 -0.30 2.02 5.73
CA GLN A 11 -1.59 1.41 6.03
C GLN A 11 -1.75 1.11 7.52
N PHE A 12 -0.66 0.66 8.16
CA PHE A 12 -0.67 0.32 9.58
C PHE A 12 -0.68 1.57 10.47
N THR A 13 0.17 2.55 10.16
CA THR A 13 0.37 3.76 10.98
C THR A 13 -0.82 4.71 10.87
N SER A 14 -1.33 4.96 9.66
CA SER A 14 -2.49 5.84 9.44
C SER A 14 -3.76 5.32 10.11
N PHE A 15 -4.08 4.05 9.91
CA PHE A 15 -5.30 3.45 10.45
C PHE A 15 -5.33 3.38 11.98
N ARG A 16 -4.16 3.18 12.61
CA ARG A 16 -4.03 3.04 14.07
C ARG A 16 -3.62 4.33 14.78
N ASN A 17 -3.33 5.40 14.03
CA ASN A 17 -2.70 6.62 14.54
C ASN A 17 -1.43 6.32 15.36
N PHE A 18 -0.59 5.42 14.83
CA PHE A 18 0.66 5.01 15.44
C PHE A 18 1.84 5.58 14.70
N THR A 19 2.88 6.00 15.43
CA THR A 19 4.14 6.47 14.83
C THR A 19 4.93 5.33 14.17
N TRP A 20 4.85 4.12 14.73
CA TRP A 20 5.70 2.99 14.34
C TRP A 20 4.89 1.78 13.90
N CYS A 21 5.32 1.14 12.82
CA CYS A 21 4.91 -0.21 12.44
C CYS A 21 5.92 -1.23 12.97
N PRO A 22 5.49 -2.30 13.69
CA PRO A 22 6.42 -3.32 14.19
C PRO A 22 7.15 -4.03 13.03
N LEU A 23 8.47 -3.90 12.97
CA LEU A 23 9.28 -4.34 11.82
C LEU A 23 9.24 -5.87 11.64
N GLY A 24 9.25 -6.63 12.74
CA GLY A 24 9.18 -8.09 12.70
C GLY A 24 7.84 -8.61 12.16
N SER A 25 6.72 -7.98 12.56
CA SER A 25 5.39 -8.32 12.05
C SER A 25 5.25 -7.97 10.57
N LEU A 26 5.80 -6.81 10.18
CA LEU A 26 5.83 -6.38 8.78
C LEU A 26 6.62 -7.36 7.91
N HIS A 27 7.83 -7.75 8.33
CA HIS A 27 8.66 -8.71 7.60
C HIS A 27 7.93 -10.07 7.46
N ARG A 28 7.33 -10.58 8.54
CA ARG A 28 6.57 -11.84 8.48
C ARG A 28 5.43 -11.76 7.46
N ARG A 29 4.70 -10.63 7.42
CA ARG A 29 3.58 -10.42 6.49
C ARG A 29 4.04 -10.34 5.04
N LEU A 30 5.19 -9.71 4.77
CA LEU A 30 5.70 -9.50 3.41
C LEU A 30 6.60 -10.61 2.90
N ARG A 31 6.98 -11.58 3.74
CA ARG A 31 7.81 -12.74 3.38
C ARG A 31 7.35 -13.47 2.10
N PRO A 32 6.05 -13.66 1.80
CA PRO A 32 5.64 -14.33 0.57
C PRO A 32 6.07 -13.61 -0.73
N PHE A 33 6.41 -12.32 -0.66
CA PHE A 33 6.79 -11.50 -1.82
C PHE A 33 8.30 -11.32 -1.97
N ASP A 34 9.08 -12.04 -1.16
CA ASP A 34 10.51 -11.83 -0.99
C ASP A 34 11.36 -12.56 -2.05
N THR A 35 11.08 -12.29 -3.34
CA THR A 35 11.69 -13.01 -4.48
C THR A 35 12.74 -12.19 -5.23
N ASN A 36 12.44 -10.93 -5.58
CA ASN A 36 13.31 -10.08 -6.43
C ASN A 36 14.20 -9.11 -5.63
N MET A 37 13.67 -8.53 -4.56
CA MET A 37 14.40 -7.64 -3.66
C MET A 37 14.07 -8.09 -2.24
N ALA A 38 15.10 -8.56 -1.53
CA ALA A 38 14.98 -8.98 -0.15
C ALA A 38 14.33 -7.88 0.70
N PHE A 39 13.44 -8.22 1.63
CA PHE A 39 12.81 -7.27 2.56
C PHE A 39 13.87 -6.41 3.24
N GLN A 40 14.96 -7.03 3.71
CA GLN A 40 16.07 -6.33 4.32
C GLN A 40 16.69 -5.28 3.38
N ARG A 41 16.99 -5.66 2.13
CA ARG A 41 17.55 -4.73 1.13
C ARG A 41 16.58 -3.59 0.80
N ALA A 42 15.28 -3.88 0.80
CA ALA A 42 14.25 -2.85 0.58
C ALA A 42 14.23 -1.83 1.72
N VAL A 43 14.35 -2.28 2.97
CA VAL A 43 14.47 -1.39 4.13
C VAL A 43 15.77 -0.60 4.09
N GLU A 44 16.90 -1.24 3.80
CA GLU A 44 18.21 -0.57 3.65
C GLU A 44 18.16 0.51 2.57
N TYR A 45 17.64 0.20 1.38
CA TYR A 45 17.43 1.17 0.30
C TYR A 45 16.56 2.35 0.75
N LEU A 46 15.45 2.10 1.44
CA LEU A 46 14.57 3.17 1.92
C LEU A 46 15.27 4.03 2.99
N MET A 47 16.09 3.45 3.86
CA MET A 47 16.87 4.19 4.86
C MET A 47 17.96 5.04 4.20
N GLU A 48 18.68 4.51 3.21
CA GLU A 48 19.70 5.23 2.44
C GLU A 48 19.14 6.44 1.67
N ASN A 49 17.82 6.45 1.40
CA ASN A 49 17.12 7.52 0.71
C ASN A 49 16.31 8.42 1.67
N ASP A 50 16.60 8.39 2.98
CA ASP A 50 15.92 9.16 4.02
C ASP A 50 14.38 9.02 4.00
N ALA A 51 13.89 7.89 3.46
CA ALA A 51 12.48 7.63 3.21
C ALA A 51 11.81 6.98 4.42
N VAL A 52 12.58 6.22 5.22
CA VAL A 52 12.08 5.56 6.43
C VAL A 52 13.08 5.68 7.56
N ASN A 53 12.55 5.71 8.78
CA ASN A 53 13.34 5.59 9.99
C ASN A 53 13.11 4.21 10.60
N VAL A 54 14.19 3.54 11.01
CA VAL A 54 14.13 2.27 11.75
C VAL A 54 14.74 2.51 13.12
N GLY A 55 13.98 2.18 14.17
CA GLY A 55 14.38 2.45 15.55
C GLY A 55 13.67 1.55 16.53
N GLU A 56 14.03 1.68 17.81
CA GLU A 56 13.33 1.01 18.90
C GLU A 56 12.31 1.97 19.54
N TYR A 57 11.18 1.41 19.95
CA TYR A 57 10.13 2.15 20.65
C TYR A 57 9.56 1.32 21.80
N GLU A 58 9.05 2.02 22.81
CA GLU A 58 8.36 1.40 23.95
C GLU A 58 7.08 0.73 23.47
N ASN A 59 6.95 -0.56 23.75
CA ASN A 59 5.77 -1.32 23.38
C ASN A 59 4.78 -1.32 24.55
N PRO A 60 3.60 -0.68 24.44
CA PRO A 60 2.65 -0.65 25.54
C PRO A 60 2.11 -2.04 25.95
N GLN A 61 2.38 -3.07 25.15
CA GLN A 61 1.97 -4.46 25.40
C GLN A 61 3.11 -5.36 25.90
N SER A 62 4.32 -4.83 26.12
CA SER A 62 5.48 -5.62 26.53
C SER A 62 6.48 -4.77 27.31
N ASP A 63 7.14 -5.35 28.32
CA ASP A 63 8.23 -4.69 29.06
C ASP A 63 9.53 -4.54 28.25
N PHE A 64 9.53 -4.96 26.97
CA PHE A 64 10.68 -4.88 26.08
C PHE A 64 10.46 -3.86 24.96
N THR A 65 11.52 -3.14 24.61
CA THR A 65 11.54 -2.29 23.42
C THR A 65 11.29 -3.13 22.17
N THR A 66 10.56 -2.55 21.22
CA THR A 66 10.24 -3.21 19.95
C THR A 66 10.89 -2.45 18.81
N LYS A 67 11.51 -3.17 17.86
CA LYS A 67 12.04 -2.57 16.64
C LYS A 67 10.90 -2.22 15.68
N GLY A 68 10.81 -0.95 15.34
CA GLY A 68 9.80 -0.38 14.45
C GLY A 68 10.39 0.24 13.21
N ILE A 69 9.51 0.50 12.25
CA ILE A 69 9.76 1.33 11.07
C ILE A 69 8.67 2.39 10.96
N SER A 70 9.06 3.60 10.59
CA SER A 70 8.16 4.73 10.30
C SER A 70 8.56 5.35 8.97
N ILE A 71 7.61 5.96 8.28
CA ILE A 71 7.89 6.65 7.01
C ILE A 71 8.13 8.14 7.24
N ASN A 72 8.98 8.73 6.41
CA ASN A 72 9.20 10.16 6.35
C ASN A 72 8.36 10.75 5.20
N HIS A 73 7.24 11.39 5.52
CA HIS A 73 6.34 11.97 4.52
C HIS A 73 6.95 13.14 3.72
N GLU A 74 8.04 13.74 4.19
CA GLU A 74 8.76 14.79 3.45
C GLU A 74 9.63 14.21 2.32
N SER A 75 9.98 12.92 2.40
CA SER A 75 10.78 12.25 1.38
C SER A 75 10.04 12.23 0.03
N ALA A 76 10.72 12.66 -1.02
CA ALA A 76 10.18 12.62 -2.38
C ALA A 76 9.84 11.19 -2.80
N LEU A 77 10.64 10.21 -2.38
CA LEU A 77 10.40 8.80 -2.68
C LEU A 77 9.09 8.29 -2.04
N ILE A 78 8.85 8.65 -0.77
CA ILE A 78 7.60 8.29 -0.08
C ILE A 78 6.41 8.94 -0.76
N ARG A 79 6.48 10.25 -1.06
CA ARG A 79 5.40 10.95 -1.75
C ARG A 79 5.08 10.32 -3.09
N THR A 80 6.07 10.02 -3.92
CA THR A 80 5.86 9.34 -5.20
C THR A 80 5.15 8.00 -5.02
N ILE A 81 5.58 7.16 -4.08
CA ILE A 81 4.95 5.84 -3.85
C ILE A 81 3.50 5.99 -3.35
N LEU A 82 3.24 6.93 -2.46
CA LEU A 82 1.90 7.15 -1.92
C LEU A 82 0.96 7.83 -2.94
N ASP A 83 1.48 8.73 -3.76
CA ASP A 83 0.74 9.33 -4.88
C ASP A 83 0.40 8.27 -5.92
N ASP A 84 1.34 7.37 -6.23
CA ASP A 84 1.08 6.23 -7.13
C ASP A 84 0.03 5.27 -6.53
N ARG A 85 0.09 5.00 -5.22
CA ARG A 85 -0.94 4.23 -4.51
C ARG A 85 -2.32 4.87 -4.68
N ASP A 86 -2.42 6.17 -4.42
CA ASP A 86 -3.69 6.91 -4.47
C ASP A 86 -4.24 6.98 -5.89
N ALA A 87 -3.37 7.22 -6.89
CA ALA A 87 -3.74 7.19 -8.29
C ALA A 87 -4.23 5.80 -8.74
N PHE A 88 -3.61 4.72 -8.27
CA PHE A 88 -4.10 3.37 -8.55
C PHE A 88 -5.47 3.11 -7.88
N ILE A 89 -5.69 3.58 -6.66
CA ILE A 89 -7.00 3.52 -6.00
C ILE A 89 -8.05 4.32 -6.77
N TYR A 90 -7.71 5.45 -7.39
CA TYR A 90 -8.62 6.18 -8.27
C TYR A 90 -9.04 5.37 -9.49
N LEU A 91 -8.13 4.59 -10.10
CA LEU A 91 -8.49 3.68 -11.19
C LEU A 91 -9.50 2.63 -10.72
N LEU A 92 -9.28 2.06 -9.53
CA LEU A 92 -10.21 1.08 -8.94
C LEU A 92 -11.58 1.68 -8.63
N LEU A 93 -11.61 2.90 -8.07
CA LEU A 93 -12.84 3.65 -7.82
C LEU A 93 -13.58 3.95 -9.12
N TYR A 94 -12.86 4.39 -10.15
CA TYR A 94 -13.45 4.65 -11.47
C TYR A 94 -14.13 3.41 -12.05
N LEU A 95 -13.43 2.26 -12.06
CA LEU A 95 -14.01 1.00 -12.53
C LEU A 95 -15.26 0.64 -11.73
N TYR A 96 -15.18 0.74 -10.40
CA TYR A 96 -16.30 0.45 -9.50
C TYR A 96 -17.52 1.34 -9.76
N GLU A 97 -17.32 2.66 -9.84
CA GLU A 97 -18.38 3.67 -10.00
C GLU A 97 -19.08 3.57 -11.35
N ASN A 98 -18.36 3.12 -12.38
CA ASN A 98 -18.91 2.89 -13.71
C ASN A 98 -19.47 1.47 -13.91
N ASN A 99 -19.63 0.70 -12.83
CA ASN A 99 -20.08 -0.71 -12.86
C ASN A 99 -19.23 -1.60 -13.79
N GLN A 100 -17.94 -1.29 -13.94
CA GLN A 100 -16.98 -2.08 -14.71
C GLN A 100 -16.33 -3.13 -13.80
N ILE A 101 -15.91 -4.24 -14.43
CA ILE A 101 -15.23 -5.32 -13.71
C ILE A 101 -13.85 -4.83 -13.27
N ILE A 102 -13.49 -5.05 -12.02
CA ILE A 102 -12.11 -4.87 -11.56
C ILE A 102 -11.36 -6.18 -11.86
N SER A 103 -10.54 -6.14 -12.91
CA SER A 103 -9.65 -7.23 -13.31
C SER A 103 -8.35 -6.67 -13.85
N GLU A 104 -7.32 -7.50 -13.93
CA GLU A 104 -6.06 -7.13 -14.58
C GLU A 104 -6.28 -6.66 -16.02
N ASP A 105 -7.13 -7.35 -16.79
CA ASP A 105 -7.47 -6.98 -18.18
C ASP A 105 -8.13 -5.59 -18.26
N SER A 106 -9.05 -5.30 -17.35
CA SER A 106 -9.75 -4.00 -17.34
C SER A 106 -8.80 -2.86 -16.99
N LEU A 107 -7.89 -3.09 -16.05
CA LEU A 107 -6.87 -2.11 -15.68
C LEU A 107 -5.82 -1.91 -16.79
N ARG A 108 -5.40 -2.99 -17.46
CA ARG A 108 -4.50 -2.91 -18.63
C ARG A 108 -5.14 -2.18 -19.80
N ALA A 109 -6.45 -2.35 -20.01
CA ALA A 109 -7.18 -1.62 -21.03
C ALA A 109 -7.26 -0.12 -20.74
N MET A 110 -7.29 0.28 -19.46
CA MET A 110 -7.22 1.69 -19.05
C MET A 110 -5.79 2.26 -19.10
N ASP A 111 -4.78 1.44 -18.85
CA ASP A 111 -3.37 1.83 -18.87
C ASP A 111 -2.73 1.68 -20.26
N SER A 112 -3.24 2.42 -21.24
CA SER A 112 -2.77 2.34 -22.64
C SER A 112 -1.29 2.71 -22.82
N GLU A 113 -0.72 3.47 -21.90
CA GLU A 113 0.69 3.90 -21.93
C GLU A 113 1.62 2.94 -21.18
N GLY A 114 1.08 1.91 -20.52
CA GLY A 114 1.86 0.94 -19.74
C GLY A 114 2.60 1.58 -18.55
N ARG A 115 2.00 2.61 -17.94
CA ARG A 115 2.58 3.32 -16.80
C ARG A 115 2.70 2.42 -15.57
N TRP A 116 1.79 1.47 -15.42
CA TRP A 116 1.61 0.72 -14.19
C TRP A 116 2.13 -0.71 -14.30
N ASP A 117 2.88 -1.15 -13.29
CA ASP A 117 3.00 -2.57 -13.00
C ASP A 117 1.70 -3.06 -12.36
N ILE A 118 0.72 -3.38 -13.21
CA ILE A 118 -0.64 -3.78 -12.80
C ILE A 118 -0.60 -4.99 -11.86
N THR A 119 0.25 -5.97 -12.16
CA THR A 119 0.38 -7.20 -11.36
C THR A 119 0.89 -6.88 -9.95
N LEU A 120 1.91 -6.01 -9.85
CA LEU A 120 2.41 -5.56 -8.55
C LEU A 120 1.33 -4.82 -7.75
N TRP A 121 0.67 -3.83 -8.36
CA TRP A 121 -0.29 -2.98 -7.66
C TRP A 121 -1.55 -3.73 -7.26
N LEU A 122 -2.11 -4.62 -8.10
CA LEU A 122 -3.19 -5.53 -7.70
C LEU A 122 -2.79 -6.35 -6.48
N SER A 123 -1.58 -6.93 -6.51
CA SER A 123 -1.09 -7.74 -5.40
C SER A 123 -0.87 -6.92 -4.11
N ILE A 124 -0.44 -5.66 -4.20
CA ILE A 124 -0.37 -4.74 -3.05
C ILE A 124 -1.78 -4.48 -2.50
N MET A 125 -2.72 -4.09 -3.37
CA MET A 125 -4.09 -3.77 -2.97
C MET A 125 -4.79 -4.96 -2.33
N GLU A 126 -4.56 -6.18 -2.83
CA GLU A 126 -5.07 -7.41 -2.24
C GLU A 126 -4.44 -7.68 -0.86
N THR A 127 -3.12 -7.52 -0.74
CA THR A 127 -2.40 -7.72 0.54
C THR A 127 -2.85 -6.76 1.63
N GLU A 128 -3.18 -5.52 1.25
CA GLU A 128 -3.68 -4.49 2.16
C GLU A 128 -5.20 -4.51 2.31
N ASN A 129 -5.89 -5.53 1.78
CA ASN A 129 -7.35 -5.68 1.87
C ASN A 129 -8.14 -4.48 1.27
N VAL A 130 -7.54 -3.75 0.34
CA VAL A 130 -8.21 -2.73 -0.46
C VAL A 130 -9.13 -3.40 -1.48
N ILE A 131 -8.67 -4.49 -2.08
CA ILE A 131 -9.46 -5.34 -2.96
C ILE A 131 -9.46 -6.78 -2.47
N ASN A 132 -10.49 -7.53 -2.83
CA ASN A 132 -10.62 -8.95 -2.49
C ASN A 132 -11.03 -9.77 -3.71
N PRO A 133 -10.45 -10.97 -3.95
CA PRO A 133 -10.86 -11.87 -5.01
C PRO A 133 -12.36 -12.21 -4.92
N VAL A 134 -13.05 -12.24 -6.05
CA VAL A 134 -14.47 -12.61 -6.11
C VAL A 134 -14.60 -14.14 -6.13
N PRO A 135 -15.30 -14.76 -5.17
CA PRO A 135 -15.47 -16.21 -5.15
C PRO A 135 -16.08 -16.76 -6.45
N GLY A 136 -15.45 -17.79 -7.01
CA GLY A 136 -15.91 -18.42 -8.25
C GLY A 136 -15.62 -17.64 -9.54
N ARG A 137 -14.94 -16.48 -9.46
CA ARG A 137 -14.53 -15.69 -10.64
C ARG A 137 -13.03 -15.44 -10.60
N ALA A 138 -12.29 -16.19 -11.41
CA ALA A 138 -10.84 -16.00 -11.54
C ALA A 138 -10.53 -14.58 -12.04
N ASN A 139 -9.46 -13.98 -11.49
CA ASN A 139 -8.93 -12.67 -11.87
C ASN A 139 -9.93 -11.49 -11.77
N GLN A 140 -10.98 -11.65 -10.97
CA GLN A 140 -11.92 -10.57 -10.65
C GLN A 140 -11.81 -10.20 -9.18
N TYR A 141 -11.90 -8.90 -8.92
CA TYR A 141 -11.76 -8.34 -7.60
C TYR A 141 -12.98 -7.48 -7.24
N SER A 142 -13.28 -7.44 -5.95
CA SER A 142 -14.23 -6.51 -5.35
C SER A 142 -13.47 -5.43 -4.59
N LEU A 143 -13.89 -4.17 -4.72
CA LEU A 143 -13.31 -3.05 -3.99
C LEU A 143 -13.92 -2.94 -2.60
N PHE A 144 -13.10 -2.91 -1.55
CA PHE A 144 -13.57 -2.71 -0.18
C PHE A 144 -13.79 -1.22 0.09
N ARG A 145 -14.95 -0.69 -0.31
CA ARG A 145 -15.26 0.75 -0.23
C ARG A 145 -15.13 1.37 1.16
N THR A 146 -15.42 0.61 2.21
CA THR A 146 -15.34 1.14 3.58
C THR A 146 -13.93 1.03 4.17
N HIS A 147 -12.97 0.53 3.41
CA HIS A 147 -11.57 0.49 3.80
C HIS A 147 -11.03 1.91 4.05
N HIS A 148 -10.24 2.08 5.11
CA HIS A 148 -9.78 3.39 5.58
C HIS A 148 -9.10 4.21 4.48
N THR A 149 -8.12 3.63 3.79
CA THR A 149 -7.36 4.31 2.74
C THR A 149 -8.21 4.61 1.51
N VAL A 150 -9.19 3.76 1.20
CA VAL A 150 -10.10 4.00 0.07
C VAL A 150 -10.98 5.21 0.35
N LYS A 151 -11.51 5.33 1.58
CA LYS A 151 -12.25 6.52 2.02
C LYS A 151 -11.40 7.78 1.96
N LEU A 152 -10.20 7.76 2.57
CA LEU A 152 -9.30 8.92 2.56
C LEU A 152 -8.93 9.38 1.14
N VAL A 153 -8.81 8.46 0.20
CA VAL A 153 -8.52 8.77 -1.19
C VAL A 153 -9.77 9.32 -1.89
N ALA A 154 -10.94 8.69 -1.70
CA ALA A 154 -12.21 9.17 -2.25
C ALA A 154 -12.54 10.60 -1.78
N ASP A 155 -12.43 10.87 -0.47
CA ASP A 155 -12.74 12.18 0.13
C ASP A 155 -11.81 13.28 -0.45
N ARG A 156 -10.51 13.00 -0.58
CA ARG A 156 -9.53 13.93 -1.19
C ARG A 156 -9.79 14.21 -2.68
N ARG A 157 -10.49 13.32 -3.39
CA ARG A 157 -10.89 13.55 -4.79
C ARG A 157 -12.04 14.55 -4.88
N GLU A 158 -12.98 14.46 -3.96
CA GLU A 158 -14.15 15.34 -3.88
C GLU A 158 -13.71 16.76 -3.55
N GLU A 159 -12.83 16.94 -2.57
CA GLU A 159 -12.25 18.26 -2.20
C GLU A 159 -11.50 18.96 -3.35
N LYS A 160 -10.89 18.20 -4.28
CA LYS A 160 -10.18 18.76 -5.44
C LYS A 160 -11.10 19.10 -6.62
N SER A 161 -12.36 18.66 -6.56
CA SER A 161 -13.35 18.87 -7.62
C SER A 161 -14.25 20.10 -7.35
N GLU A 162 -14.12 20.70 -6.16
CA GLU A 162 -14.74 21.97 -5.73
C GLU A 162 -13.81 23.17 -5.99
#